data_AF-A0A9P9FSX3-F1
#
_entry.id   AF-A0A9P9FSX3-F1
#
_cell.length_a   1.000
_cell.length_b   1.000
_cell.length_c   1.000
_cell.angle_alpha   90.00
_cell.angle_beta   90.00
_cell.angle_gamma   90.00
#
_symmetry.space_group_name_H-M   'P 1'
#
loop_
_entity.id
_entity.type
_entity.pdbx_description
1 polymer ?
#
loop_
_entity_poly.entity_id
_entity_poly.type
_entity_poly.pdbx_seq_one_letter_code
_entity_poly.pdbx_strand_id
1 'polypeptide(L)' 'MLSILTLHIHGTRDPRLELHRMLRNKYCESGTTRLIEYDGGYQIPIKSHNIETVVNGIIELA' A
#
# COMPACT_ATOMS: atom_id res chain seq x y z
N MET A 1 -18.12 2.97 -1.99
CA MET A 1 -16.98 2.71 -1.08
C MET A 1 -16.54 1.27 -1.31
N LEU A 2 -15.26 1.00 -1.46
CA LEU A 2 -14.70 -0.34 -1.70
C LEU A 2 -14.70 -1.13 -0.39
N SER A 3 -15.48 -2.21 -0.35
CA SER A 3 -15.65 -3.07 0.84
C SER A 3 -14.82 -4.36 0.78
N ILE A 4 -14.09 -4.58 -0.31
CA ILE A 4 -13.16 -5.71 -0.44
C ILE A 4 -11.90 -5.47 0.41
N LEU A 5 -11.33 -6.55 0.94
CA LEU A 5 -10.02 -6.47 1.60
C LEU A 5 -8.96 -6.04 0.59
N THR A 6 -8.28 -4.93 0.91
CA THR A 6 -7.29 -4.30 0.04
C THR A 6 -5.96 -4.14 0.76
N LEU A 7 -4.88 -4.43 0.04
CA LEU A 7 -3.52 -4.09 0.46
C LEU A 7 -3.05 -2.86 -0.31
N HIS A 8 -2.87 -1.74 0.39
CA HIS A 8 -2.32 -0.52 -0.18
C HIS A 8 -0.81 -0.46 0.06
N ILE A 9 -0.04 -0.22 -0.99
CA ILE A 9 1.43 -0.23 -0.95
C ILE A 9 1.93 1.04 -1.64
N HIS A 10 2.80 1.80 -0.96
CA HIS A 10 3.50 2.92 -1.58
C HIS A 10 4.74 3.34 -0.80
N GLY A 11 5.66 4.03 -1.49
CA GLY A 11 6.81 4.66 -0.87
C GLY A 11 6.48 6.02 -0.26
N THR A 12 7.12 6.39 0.84
CA THR A 12 6.90 7.69 1.52
C THR A 12 7.47 8.89 0.77
N ARG A 13 8.34 8.65 -0.22
CA ARG A 13 8.92 9.68 -1.10
C ARG A 13 8.30 9.66 -2.50
N ASP A 14 7.18 8.97 -2.70
CA ASP A 14 6.45 9.02 -3.96
C ASP A 14 5.93 10.46 -4.21
N PRO A 15 6.27 11.11 -5.35
CA PRO A 15 5.76 12.45 -5.66
C PRO A 15 4.23 12.57 -5.70
N ARG A 16 3.53 11.44 -5.84
CA ARG A 16 2.06 11.33 -5.93
C ARG A 16 1.45 10.68 -4.68
N LEU A 17 2.19 10.60 -3.57
CA LEU A 17 1.74 10.02 -2.30
C LEU A 17 0.34 10.48 -1.86
N GLU A 18 0.01 11.75 -2.09
CA GLU A 18 -1.30 12.29 -1.73
C GLU A 18 -2.45 11.62 -2.49
N LEU A 19 -2.24 11.20 -3.75
CA LEU A 19 -3.25 10.47 -4.51
C LEU A 19 -3.48 9.06 -3.95
N HIS A 20 -2.42 8.40 -3.47
CA HIS A 20 -2.54 7.10 -2.78
C HIS A 20 -3.33 7.23 -1.47
N ARG A 21 -3.04 8.27 -0.69
CA ARG A 21 -3.78 8.58 0.55
C ARG A 21 -5.23 8.91 0.26
N MET A 22 -5.50 9.70 -0.79
CA MET A 22 -6.85 10.03 -1.22
C MET A 22 -7.63 8.77 -1.63
N LEU A 23 -7.03 7.88 -2.43
CA LEU A 23 -7.65 6.62 -2.83
C LEU A 23 -8.10 5.83 -1.60
N ARG A 24 -7.18 5.62 -0.65
CA ARG A 24 -7.47 4.91 0.60
C ARG A 24 -8.55 5.61 1.43
N ASN A 25 -8.40 6.91 1.68
CA ASN A 25 -9.23 7.63 2.65
C ASN A 25 -10.64 7.94 2.14
N LYS A 26 -10.82 8.12 0.83
CA LYS A 26 -12.11 8.54 0.25
C LYS A 26 -12.86 7.41 -0.43
N TYR A 27 -12.17 6.35 -0.86
CA TYR A 27 -12.78 5.33 -1.71
C TYR A 27 -12.79 3.94 -1.07
N CYS A 28 -12.04 3.68 0.00
CA CYS A 28 -12.08 2.41 0.73
C CYS A 28 -12.90 2.51 2.02
N GLU A 29 -13.60 1.43 2.36
CA GLU A 29 -14.36 1.34 3.60
C GLU A 29 -13.42 1.23 4.81
N SER A 30 -13.81 1.84 5.94
CA SER A 30 -13.01 1.78 7.15
C SER A 30 -12.89 0.33 7.63
N GLY A 31 -11.67 -0.13 7.86
CA GLY A 31 -11.39 -1.51 8.28
C GLY A 31 -11.21 -2.52 7.14
N THR A 32 -11.43 -2.13 5.87
CA THR A 32 -11.23 -3.03 4.72
C THR A 32 -9.87 -2.83 4.03
N THR A 33 -9.01 -1.98 4.58
CA THR A 33 -7.69 -1.69 4.02
C THR A 33 -6.57 -1.92 5.02
N ARG A 34 -5.51 -2.61 4.58
CA ARG A 34 -4.19 -2.62 5.22
C ARG A 34 -3.22 -1.77 4.42
N LEU A 35 -2.29 -1.09 5.10
CA LEU A 35 -1.33 -0.17 4.51
C LEU A 35 0.10 -0.65 4.78
N ILE A 36 0.90 -0.76 3.72
CA ILE A 36 2.36 -0.98 3.77
C ILE A 36 3.04 0.27 3.20
N GLU A 37 3.82 0.94 4.04
CA GLU A 37 4.65 2.08 3.65
C GLU A 37 6.12 1.72 3.81
N TYR A 38 6.97 2.17 2.88
CA TYR A 38 8.42 2.03 2.99
C TYR A 38 9.14 3.31 2.59
N ASP A 39 10.35 3.48 3.10
CA ASP A 39 11.21 4.61 2.72
C ASP A 39 11.75 4.43 1.29
N GLY A 40 11.01 4.94 0.32
CA GLY A 40 11.34 4.87 -1.10
C GLY A 40 10.52 5.86 -1.92
N GLY A 41 11.06 6.25 -3.08
CA GLY A 41 10.32 6.99 -4.10
C GLY A 41 9.79 6.04 -5.18
N TYR A 42 9.49 6.58 -6.36
CA TYR A 42 9.13 5.81 -7.55
C TYR A 42 10.39 5.15 -8.15
N GLN A 43 10.81 4.02 -7.58
CA GLN A 43 12.08 3.38 -7.93
C GLN A 43 11.90 1.90 -8.30
N ILE A 44 12.67 1.49 -9.31
CA ILE A 44 12.94 0.09 -9.65
C ILE A 44 14.47 -0.07 -9.62
N PRO A 45 15.01 -1.11 -8.96
CA PRO A 45 14.32 -2.20 -8.27
C PRO A 45 13.80 -1.80 -6.87
N ILE A 46 12.67 -2.41 -6.45
CA ILE A 46 12.21 -2.35 -5.07
C ILE A 46 13.09 -3.28 -4.23
N LYS A 47 13.58 -2.81 -3.08
CA LYS A 47 14.46 -3.59 -2.20
C LYS A 47 13.78 -4.89 -1.74
N SER A 48 14.52 -5.99 -1.66
CA SER A 48 13.97 -7.33 -1.37
C SER A 48 13.16 -7.41 -0.07
N HIS A 49 13.56 -6.71 1.00
CA HIS A 49 12.80 -6.68 2.26
C HIS A 49 11.42 -6.02 2.12
N ASN A 50 11.29 -5.02 1.23
CA ASN A 50 9.99 -4.40 0.95
C ASN A 50 9.10 -5.37 0.17
N ILE A 51 9.69 -6.14 -0.76
CA ILE A 51 8.97 -7.20 -1.49
C ILE A 51 8.48 -8.28 -0.53
N GLU A 52 9.34 -8.75 0.39
CA GLU A 52 8.96 -9.75 1.40
C GLU A 52 7.78 -9.27 2.27
N THR A 53 7.82 -8.00 2.71
CA THR A 53 6.73 -7.40 3.48
C THR A 53 5.41 -7.37 2.69
N VAL A 54 5.48 -7.05 1.38
CA VAL A 54 4.31 -7.06 0.49
C VAL A 54 3.76 -8.48 0.33
N VAL A 55 4.61 -9.47 0.09
CA VAL A 55 4.21 -10.87 -0.07
C VAL A 55 3.52 -11.39 1.19
N ASN A 56 4.10 -11.14 2.37
CA ASN A 56 3.50 -11.53 3.64
C ASN A 56 2.13 -10.86 3.84
N GLY A 57 2.03 -9.57 3.51
CA GLY A 57 0.75 -8.85 3.57
C GLY A 57 -0.33 -9.42 2.64
N ILE A 58 0.04 -9.93 1.46
CA ILE A 58 -0.89 -10.61 0.55
C ILE A 58 -1.34 -11.94 1.14
N ILE A 59 -0.42 -12.72 1.70
CA ILE A 59 -0.71 -14.03 2.33
C ILE A 59 -1.66 -13.86 3.52
N GLU A 60 -1.47 -12.82 4.34
CA GLU A 60 -2.33 -12.55 5.51
C GLU A 60 -3.76 -12.09 5.15
N LEU A 61 -4.02 -11.73 3.89
CA LEU A 61 -5.34 -11.36 3.40
C LEU A 61 -6.10 -12.52 2.72
N ALA A 62 -5.42 -13.64 2.44
CA ALA A 62 -6.01 -14.86 1.87
C ALA A 62 -6.77 -15.67 2.93
#